data_AF-R5FUW7-F1
#
_entry.id   AF-R5FUW7-F1
#
_cell.length_a   1.000
_cell.length_b   1.000
_cell.length_c   1.000
_cell.angle_alpha   90.00
_cell.angle_beta   90.00
_cell.angle_gamma   90.00
#
_symmetry.space_group_name_H-M   'P 1'
#
loop_
_entity.id
_entity.type
_entity.pdbx_description
1 polymer ?
#
loop_
_entity_poly.entity_id
_entity_poly.type
_entity_poly.pdbx_seq_one_letter_code
_entity_poly.pdbx_strand_id
1 'polypeptide(L)'
;MNDKNMTILDKDHRIGRIWTAAALIMMVMIPVFTGIIVGSAPDWKTFFKVFIPLALIYLPTAIGEVVVFSPMIGANGCYLSFITGNLSNLKVPCAVNAVNRTGAKAGTEEAEVIGVIAIAVSTIVTTLIIGIGVFILAISGLTEFLSSPKAVFLSDAFGIVAFALFGALGGQYLVKYPKMAVLPLVGIVAICVAMIFLGLGNNASTSVMLFVGIIFCYLNARRLYYKKCKAEAAEAAVAMTAEPEIKNSETDE
;
A
#
# COMPACT_ATOMS: atom_id res chain seq x y z
N MET A 1 -9.93 12.46 -31.19
CA MET A 1 -8.82 11.59 -31.66
C MET A 1 -9.42 10.45 -32.45
N ASN A 2 -8.90 10.20 -33.65
CA ASN A 2 -9.46 9.31 -34.68
C ASN A 2 -9.11 7.83 -34.38
N ASP A 3 -10.10 6.96 -34.21
CA ASP A 3 -9.96 5.56 -33.74
C ASP A 3 -9.24 4.61 -34.73
N LYS A 4 -8.94 5.08 -35.95
CA LYS A 4 -8.46 4.23 -37.06
C LYS A 4 -6.97 3.82 -37.00
N ASN A 5 -6.16 4.46 -36.14
CA ASN A 5 -4.70 4.23 -36.07
C ASN A 5 -4.19 3.75 -34.69
N MET A 6 -5.08 3.35 -33.78
CA MET A 6 -4.67 2.87 -32.45
C MET A 6 -4.27 1.40 -32.48
N THR A 7 -3.11 1.08 -31.91
CA THR A 7 -2.70 -0.31 -31.64
C THR A 7 -3.64 -0.95 -30.62
N ILE A 8 -3.65 -2.28 -30.52
CA ILE A 8 -4.49 -2.99 -29.54
C ILE A 8 -4.17 -2.52 -28.11
N LEU A 9 -2.88 -2.35 -27.81
CA LEU A 9 -2.41 -1.83 -26.52
C LEU A 9 -2.94 -0.41 -26.23
N ASP A 10 -2.97 0.47 -27.24
CA ASP A 10 -3.51 1.83 -27.06
C ASP A 10 -5.01 1.81 -26.73
N LYS A 11 -5.76 0.88 -27.31
CA LYS A 11 -7.19 0.70 -27.04
C LYS A 11 -7.41 0.18 -25.62
N ASP A 12 -6.63 -0.81 -25.20
CA ASP A 12 -6.68 -1.37 -23.85
C ASP A 12 -6.37 -0.31 -22.78
N HIS A 13 -5.32 0.50 -22.99
CA HIS A 13 -5.00 1.61 -22.07
C HIS A 13 -6.07 2.71 -22.08
N ARG A 14 -6.73 2.99 -23.22
CA ARG A 14 -7.83 3.97 -23.26
C ARG A 14 -9.03 3.46 -22.47
N ILE A 15 -9.43 2.21 -22.67
CA ILE A 15 -10.55 1.58 -21.97
C ILE A 15 -10.22 1.48 -20.47
N GLY A 16 -9.03 1.00 -20.12
CA GLY A 16 -8.58 0.86 -18.74
C GLY A 16 -8.59 2.19 -17.99
N ARG A 17 -8.14 3.29 -18.61
CA ARG A 17 -8.22 4.64 -18.00
C ARG A 17 -9.64 5.12 -17.79
N ILE A 18 -10.52 4.92 -18.76
CA ILE A 18 -11.94 5.32 -18.65
C ILE A 18 -12.60 4.55 -17.50
N TRP A 19 -12.39 3.24 -17.44
CA TRP A 19 -12.94 2.39 -16.38
C TRP A 19 -12.38 2.77 -15.00
N THR A 20 -11.09 3.02 -14.91
CA THR A 20 -10.45 3.45 -13.66
C THR A 20 -11.00 4.79 -13.20
N ALA A 21 -11.14 5.75 -14.11
CA ALA A 21 -11.74 7.05 -13.78
C ALA A 21 -13.20 6.90 -13.30
N ALA A 22 -14.01 6.09 -13.99
CA ALA A 22 -15.39 5.82 -13.60
C ALA A 22 -15.48 5.17 -12.21
N ALA A 23 -14.61 4.20 -11.92
CA ALA A 23 -14.56 3.52 -10.62
C ALA A 23 -14.13 4.47 -9.49
N LEU A 24 -13.12 5.32 -9.73
CA LEU A 24 -12.68 6.33 -8.76
C LEU A 24 -13.79 7.35 -8.46
N ILE A 25 -14.52 7.78 -9.48
CA ILE A 25 -15.69 8.65 -9.29
C ILE A 25 -16.72 7.95 -8.40
N MET A 26 -17.08 6.70 -8.71
CA MET A 26 -18.02 5.93 -7.88
C MET A 26 -17.55 5.79 -6.43
N MET A 27 -16.26 5.53 -6.19
CA MET A 27 -15.70 5.45 -4.83
C MET A 27 -15.86 6.76 -4.05
N VAL A 28 -15.67 7.91 -4.69
CA VAL A 28 -15.85 9.23 -4.06
C VAL A 28 -17.33 9.58 -3.89
N MET A 29 -18.20 9.11 -4.80
CA MET A 29 -19.63 9.38 -4.73
C MET A 29 -20.30 8.72 -3.51
N ILE A 30 -19.81 7.58 -3.03
CA ILE A 30 -20.35 6.90 -1.84
C ILE A 30 -20.32 7.80 -0.60
N PRO A 31 -19.15 8.30 -0.12
CA PRO A 31 -19.10 9.16 1.07
C PRO A 31 -19.87 10.48 0.88
N VAL A 32 -19.86 11.04 -0.34
CA VAL A 32 -20.63 12.25 -0.67
C VAL A 32 -22.13 11.99 -0.52
N PHE A 33 -22.63 10.90 -1.10
CA PHE A 33 -24.05 10.54 -1.04
C PHE A 33 -24.49 10.23 0.40
N THR A 34 -23.66 9.52 1.17
CA THR A 34 -23.96 9.28 2.59
C THR A 34 -23.98 10.59 3.40
N GLY A 35 -23.09 11.53 3.13
CA GLY A 35 -23.08 12.84 3.78
C GLY A 35 -24.34 13.66 3.46
N ILE A 36 -24.82 13.59 2.22
CA ILE A 36 -26.09 14.23 1.80
C ILE A 36 -27.28 13.59 2.51
N ILE A 37 -27.37 12.25 2.56
CA ILE A 37 -28.48 11.55 3.24
C ILE A 37 -28.53 11.90 4.73
N VAL A 38 -27.37 11.94 5.39
CA VAL A 38 -27.26 12.23 6.84
C VAL A 38 -27.39 13.73 7.12
N GLY A 39 -27.33 14.59 6.10
CA GLY A 39 -27.35 16.04 6.26
C GLY A 39 -26.09 16.62 6.92
N SER A 40 -25.00 15.84 6.98
CA SER A 40 -23.72 16.29 7.54
C SER A 40 -22.74 16.59 6.42
N ALA A 41 -22.44 17.88 6.20
CA ALA A 41 -21.33 18.26 5.35
C ALA A 41 -19.99 17.85 6.00
N PRO A 42 -19.00 17.36 5.23
CA PRO A 42 -17.70 17.05 5.78
C PRO A 42 -17.03 18.32 6.32
N ASP A 43 -16.52 18.27 7.55
CA ASP A 43 -15.64 19.32 8.07
C ASP A 43 -14.32 19.26 7.31
N TRP A 44 -14.15 20.20 6.37
CA TRP A 44 -12.94 20.30 5.54
C TRP A 44 -11.67 20.44 6.36
N LYS A 45 -11.72 21.07 7.53
CA LYS A 45 -10.55 21.23 8.40
C LYS A 45 -10.09 19.88 8.96
N THR A 46 -11.03 19.08 9.46
CA THR A 46 -10.75 17.72 9.94
C THR A 46 -10.39 16.78 8.80
N PHE A 47 -11.04 16.89 7.64
CA PHE A 47 -10.72 16.12 6.45
C PHE A 47 -9.26 16.27 6.05
N PHE A 48 -8.79 17.50 5.79
CA PHE A 48 -7.41 17.73 5.36
C PHE A 48 -6.38 17.36 6.43
N LYS A 49 -6.74 17.53 7.71
CA LYS A 49 -5.89 17.15 8.85
C LYS A 49 -5.60 15.64 8.90
N VAL A 50 -6.50 14.81 8.37
CA VAL A 50 -6.32 13.34 8.28
C VAL A 50 -5.82 12.92 6.89
N PHE A 51 -6.35 13.52 5.83
CA PHE A 51 -6.03 13.21 4.44
C PHE A 51 -4.56 13.49 4.09
N ILE A 52 -4.02 14.66 4.44
CA ILE A 52 -2.66 15.05 4.06
C ILE A 52 -1.62 14.04 4.60
N PRO A 53 -1.63 13.69 5.90
CA PRO A 53 -0.73 12.65 6.42
C PRO A 53 -0.88 11.29 5.73
N LEU A 54 -2.12 10.86 5.45
CA LEU A 54 -2.41 9.61 4.74
C LEU A 54 -1.84 9.63 3.33
N ALA A 55 -2.10 10.70 2.58
CA ALA A 55 -1.60 10.88 1.22
C ALA A 55 -0.06 10.85 1.19
N LEU A 56 0.61 11.48 2.16
CA LEU A 56 2.07 11.48 2.23
C LEU A 56 2.68 10.08 2.44
N ILE A 57 1.99 9.19 3.15
CA ILE A 57 2.44 7.81 3.38
C ILE A 57 2.09 6.92 2.18
N TYR A 58 0.86 7.03 1.68
CA TYR A 58 0.33 6.11 0.70
C TYR A 58 0.66 6.48 -0.74
N LEU A 59 0.77 7.76 -1.08
CA LEU A 59 1.04 8.16 -2.45
C LEU A 59 2.40 7.64 -2.94
N PRO A 60 3.52 7.78 -2.18
CA PRO A 60 4.79 7.20 -2.60
C PRO A 60 4.76 5.68 -2.66
N THR A 61 4.07 5.04 -1.71
CA THR A 61 3.94 3.59 -1.66
C THR A 61 3.14 3.07 -2.84
N ALA A 62 2.00 3.69 -3.16
CA ALA A 62 1.16 3.35 -4.30
C ALA A 62 1.91 3.51 -5.62
N ILE A 63 2.68 4.60 -5.79
CA ILE A 63 3.55 4.78 -6.95
C ILE A 63 4.60 3.67 -7.01
N GLY A 64 5.24 3.34 -5.89
CA GLY A 64 6.19 2.24 -5.80
C GLY A 64 5.57 0.89 -6.18
N GLU A 65 4.36 0.60 -5.71
CA GLU A 65 3.62 -0.62 -6.06
C GLU A 65 3.28 -0.68 -7.55
N VAL A 66 2.86 0.43 -8.17
CA VAL A 66 2.63 0.49 -9.63
C VAL A 66 3.92 0.15 -10.37
N VAL A 67 5.04 0.78 -10.01
CA VAL A 67 6.32 0.56 -10.71
C VAL A 67 6.81 -0.88 -10.53
N VAL A 68 6.70 -1.43 -9.32
CA VAL A 68 7.20 -2.78 -9.00
C VAL A 68 6.32 -3.88 -9.60
N PHE A 69 4.99 -3.72 -9.58
CA PHE A 69 4.07 -4.79 -9.98
C PHE A 69 3.61 -4.73 -11.43
N SER A 70 3.67 -3.56 -12.10
CA SER A 70 3.35 -3.45 -13.53
C SER A 70 4.06 -4.48 -14.43
N PRO A 71 5.38 -4.71 -14.33
CA PRO A 71 6.04 -5.71 -15.17
C PRO A 71 5.63 -7.15 -14.85
N MET A 72 5.03 -7.39 -13.68
CA MET A 72 4.74 -8.75 -13.20
C MET A 72 3.30 -9.19 -13.51
N ILE A 73 2.34 -8.26 -13.59
CA ILE A 73 0.92 -8.57 -13.84
C ILE A 73 0.37 -7.98 -15.15
N GLY A 74 1.19 -7.21 -15.89
CA GLY A 74 0.78 -6.58 -17.13
C GLY A 74 -0.11 -5.36 -16.94
N ALA A 75 -0.41 -4.67 -18.05
CA ALA A 75 -1.15 -3.41 -18.04
C ALA A 75 -2.62 -3.63 -17.63
N ASN A 76 -3.24 -4.68 -18.18
CA ASN A 76 -4.63 -5.02 -17.92
C ASN A 76 -4.83 -5.51 -16.47
N GLY A 77 -3.85 -6.27 -15.95
CA GLY A 77 -3.83 -6.70 -14.56
C GLY A 77 -3.72 -5.52 -13.59
N CYS A 78 -2.94 -4.49 -13.94
CA CYS A 78 -2.83 -3.27 -13.15
C CYS A 78 -4.15 -2.52 -13.04
N TYR A 79 -4.81 -2.20 -14.15
CA TYR A 79 -6.06 -1.43 -14.12
C TYR A 79 -7.12 -2.08 -13.23
N LEU A 80 -7.26 -3.42 -13.28
CA LEU A 80 -8.22 -4.14 -12.45
C LEU A 80 -7.78 -4.22 -10.97
N SER A 81 -6.50 -4.49 -10.72
CA SER A 81 -6.00 -4.74 -9.36
C SER A 81 -5.85 -3.46 -8.52
N PHE A 82 -5.59 -2.30 -9.13
CA PHE A 82 -5.53 -1.02 -8.41
C PHE A 82 -6.91 -0.50 -7.98
N ILE A 83 -7.97 -0.84 -8.70
CA ILE A 83 -9.35 -0.49 -8.29
C ILE A 83 -9.82 -1.39 -7.16
N THR A 84 -9.44 -2.67 -7.18
CA THR A 84 -9.98 -3.70 -6.28
C THR A 84 -9.19 -3.84 -4.98
N GLY A 85 -7.96 -3.34 -4.95
CA GLY A 85 -7.13 -3.24 -3.76
C GLY A 85 -6.51 -4.56 -3.29
N ASN A 86 -5.82 -4.47 -2.14
CA ASN A 86 -5.07 -5.57 -1.52
C ASN A 86 -4.09 -6.29 -2.49
N LEU A 87 -3.40 -5.49 -3.30
CA LEU A 87 -2.52 -5.93 -4.37
C LEU A 87 -1.39 -6.82 -3.83
N SER A 88 -0.57 -6.28 -2.94
CA SER A 88 0.62 -6.93 -2.37
C SER A 88 0.34 -8.23 -1.60
N ASN A 89 -0.81 -8.34 -0.91
CA ASN A 89 -1.06 -9.51 -0.05
C ASN A 89 -1.92 -10.58 -0.71
N LEU A 90 -2.74 -10.24 -1.71
CA LEU A 90 -3.67 -11.20 -2.29
C LEU A 90 -3.57 -11.32 -3.81
N LYS A 91 -3.57 -10.20 -4.54
CA LYS A 91 -3.70 -10.23 -6.01
C LYS A 91 -2.40 -10.65 -6.69
N VAL A 92 -1.30 -10.02 -6.30
CA VAL A 92 0.06 -10.34 -6.75
C VAL A 92 0.42 -11.81 -6.52
N PRO A 93 0.35 -12.34 -5.29
CA PRO A 93 0.71 -13.74 -5.06
C PRO A 93 -0.25 -14.70 -5.75
N CYS A 94 -1.53 -14.36 -5.92
CA CYS A 94 -2.47 -15.17 -6.70
C CYS A 94 -2.09 -15.23 -8.18
N ALA A 95 -1.79 -14.08 -8.80
CA ALA A 95 -1.36 -14.00 -10.20
C ALA A 95 -0.05 -14.75 -10.45
N VAL A 96 0.97 -14.49 -9.62
CA VAL A 96 2.28 -15.16 -9.73
C VAL A 96 2.16 -16.67 -9.56
N ASN A 97 1.37 -17.13 -8.59
CA ASN A 97 1.15 -18.56 -8.42
C ASN A 97 0.41 -19.18 -9.60
N ALA A 98 -0.58 -18.51 -10.20
CA ALA A 98 -1.29 -19.01 -11.36
C ALA A 98 -0.37 -19.12 -12.59
N VAL A 99 0.46 -18.11 -12.85
CA VAL A 99 1.45 -18.12 -13.93
C VAL A 99 2.50 -19.21 -13.71
N ASN A 100 3.02 -19.35 -12.48
CA ASN A 100 3.99 -20.41 -12.17
C ASN A 100 3.41 -21.82 -12.32
N ARG A 101 2.11 -22.01 -12.05
CA ARG A 101 1.43 -23.31 -12.15
C ARG A 101 1.15 -23.73 -13.59
N THR A 102 1.03 -22.77 -14.50
CA THR A 102 0.76 -23.02 -15.92
C THR A 102 2.05 -23.17 -16.73
N GLY A 103 3.21 -22.80 -16.15
CA GLY A 103 4.50 -22.88 -16.83
C GLY A 103 4.73 -21.75 -17.85
N ALA A 104 3.81 -20.78 -17.92
CA ALA A 104 3.96 -19.61 -18.78
C ALA A 104 5.15 -18.75 -18.29
N LYS A 105 5.96 -18.26 -19.22
CA LYS A 105 7.10 -17.40 -18.89
C LYS A 105 6.61 -16.00 -18.52
N ALA A 106 7.07 -15.47 -17.39
CA ALA A 106 6.75 -14.10 -17.00
C ALA A 106 7.14 -13.10 -18.11
N GLY A 107 6.26 -12.14 -18.40
CA GLY A 107 6.44 -11.15 -19.45
C GLY A 107 5.97 -11.57 -20.85
N THR A 108 5.38 -12.77 -21.02
CA THR A 108 4.67 -13.14 -22.26
C THR A 108 3.20 -12.74 -22.20
N GLU A 109 2.55 -12.60 -23.37
CA GLU A 109 1.10 -12.34 -23.46
C GLU A 109 0.28 -13.44 -22.75
N GLU A 110 0.72 -14.69 -22.84
CA GLU A 110 0.07 -15.82 -22.15
C GLU A 110 0.09 -15.65 -20.62
N ALA A 111 1.24 -15.26 -20.06
CA ALA A 111 1.36 -15.00 -18.63
C ALA A 111 0.50 -13.79 -18.19
N GLU A 112 0.39 -12.75 -19.03
CA GLU A 112 -0.49 -11.61 -18.75
C GLU A 112 -1.96 -12.03 -18.71
N VAL A 113 -2.43 -12.80 -19.70
CA VAL A 113 -3.83 -13.27 -19.74
C VAL A 113 -4.16 -14.13 -18.51
N ILE A 114 -3.27 -15.07 -18.16
CA ILE A 114 -3.43 -15.93 -16.98
C ILE A 114 -3.43 -15.08 -15.69
N GLY A 115 -2.53 -14.11 -15.59
CA GLY A 115 -2.45 -13.17 -14.47
C GLY A 115 -3.73 -12.35 -14.31
N VAL A 116 -4.27 -11.82 -15.40
CA VAL A 116 -5.53 -11.05 -15.41
C VAL A 116 -6.70 -11.92 -14.94
N ILE A 117 -6.83 -13.14 -15.44
CA ILE A 117 -7.89 -14.08 -15.02
C ILE A 117 -7.76 -14.38 -13.52
N ALA A 118 -6.55 -14.66 -13.04
CA ALA A 118 -6.30 -14.92 -11.62
C ALA A 118 -6.70 -13.72 -10.74
N ILE A 119 -6.35 -12.50 -11.16
CA ILE A 119 -6.74 -11.26 -10.47
C ILE A 119 -8.26 -11.07 -10.48
N ALA A 120 -8.93 -11.33 -11.61
CA ALA A 120 -10.37 -11.21 -11.74
C ALA A 120 -11.10 -12.20 -10.81
N VAL A 121 -10.70 -13.48 -10.83
CA VAL A 121 -11.27 -14.49 -9.94
C VAL A 121 -11.01 -14.14 -8.48
N SER A 122 -9.77 -13.77 -8.14
CA SER A 122 -9.43 -13.32 -6.78
C SER A 122 -10.34 -12.17 -6.34
N THR A 123 -10.58 -11.19 -7.22
CA THR A 123 -11.48 -10.05 -6.97
C THR A 123 -12.90 -10.50 -6.68
N ILE A 124 -13.49 -11.30 -7.56
CA ILE A 124 -14.84 -11.82 -7.39
C ILE A 124 -14.97 -12.53 -6.05
N VAL A 125 -14.02 -13.42 -5.72
CA VAL A 125 -14.03 -14.16 -4.45
C VAL A 125 -13.93 -13.23 -3.25
N THR A 126 -13.01 -12.25 -3.24
CA THR A 126 -12.93 -11.27 -2.14
C THR A 126 -14.21 -10.46 -2.00
N THR A 127 -14.76 -9.96 -3.11
CA THR A 127 -15.98 -9.16 -3.09
C THR A 127 -17.16 -9.98 -2.58
N LEU A 128 -17.25 -11.26 -2.97
CA LEU A 128 -18.28 -12.16 -2.50
C LEU A 128 -18.16 -12.42 -1.00
N ILE A 129 -16.96 -12.75 -0.50
CA ILE A 129 -16.73 -13.01 0.93
C ILE A 129 -17.03 -11.77 1.77
N ILE A 130 -16.55 -10.60 1.34
CA ILE A 130 -16.83 -9.33 2.02
C ILE A 130 -18.33 -9.02 1.96
N GLY A 131 -18.96 -9.21 0.80
CA GLY A 131 -20.40 -8.99 0.61
C GLY A 131 -21.25 -9.88 1.53
N ILE A 132 -20.92 -11.16 1.65
CA ILE A 132 -21.57 -12.09 2.60
C ILE A 132 -21.35 -11.61 4.03
N GLY A 133 -20.13 -11.24 4.41
CA GLY A 133 -19.82 -10.72 5.74
C GLY A 133 -20.64 -9.47 6.08
N VAL A 134 -20.70 -8.50 5.17
CA VAL A 134 -21.51 -7.29 5.34
C VAL A 134 -23.00 -7.60 5.40
N PHE A 135 -23.49 -8.52 4.56
CA PHE A 135 -24.90 -8.94 4.58
C PHE A 135 -25.29 -9.60 5.90
N ILE A 136 -24.47 -10.53 6.41
CA ILE A 136 -24.67 -11.16 7.71
C ILE A 136 -24.67 -10.09 8.82
N LEU A 137 -23.72 -9.16 8.79
CA LEU A 137 -23.68 -8.07 9.77
C LEU A 137 -24.93 -7.20 9.70
N ALA A 138 -25.45 -6.90 8.51
CA ALA A 138 -26.65 -6.10 8.32
C ALA A 138 -27.91 -6.77 8.92
N ILE A 139 -28.04 -8.09 8.82
CA ILE A 139 -29.21 -8.82 9.36
C ILE A 139 -29.04 -9.29 10.81
N SER A 140 -27.82 -9.25 11.36
CA SER A 140 -27.51 -9.80 12.69
C SER A 140 -28.11 -9.04 13.87
N GLY A 141 -28.78 -7.90 13.65
CA GLY A 141 -29.25 -7.02 14.73
C GLY A 141 -28.10 -6.32 15.48
N LEU A 142 -26.88 -6.33 14.93
CA LEU A 142 -25.71 -5.72 15.58
C LEU A 142 -25.96 -4.26 15.95
N THR A 143 -26.63 -3.48 15.09
CA THR A 143 -26.97 -2.08 15.39
C THR A 143 -27.85 -1.94 16.63
N GLU A 144 -28.82 -2.83 16.81
CA GLU A 144 -29.71 -2.85 17.98
C GLU A 144 -28.95 -3.27 19.24
N PHE A 145 -28.06 -4.26 19.12
CA PHE A 145 -27.18 -4.67 20.20
C PHE A 145 -26.24 -3.53 20.63
N LEU A 146 -25.60 -2.85 19.66
CA LEU A 146 -24.69 -1.72 19.88
C LEU A 146 -25.39 -0.52 20.53
N SER A 147 -26.69 -0.35 20.28
CA SER A 147 -27.51 0.70 20.90
C SER A 147 -28.02 0.33 22.30
N SER A 148 -27.85 -0.93 22.72
CA SER A 148 -28.34 -1.41 24.00
C SER A 148 -27.37 -1.08 25.15
N PRO A 149 -27.85 -0.97 26.41
CA PRO A 149 -26.99 -0.76 27.58
C PRO A 149 -25.93 -1.85 27.79
N LYS A 150 -26.14 -3.04 27.19
CA LYS A 150 -25.20 -4.16 27.27
C LYS A 150 -23.94 -3.93 26.45
N ALA A 151 -23.96 -3.05 25.45
CA ALA A 151 -22.81 -2.75 24.58
C ALA A 151 -22.04 -1.49 25.00
N VAL A 152 -22.35 -0.90 26.17
CA VAL A 152 -21.65 0.30 26.68
C VAL A 152 -20.15 0.07 26.83
N PHE A 153 -19.70 -1.16 27.10
CA PHE A 153 -18.27 -1.47 27.15
C PHE A 153 -17.57 -1.44 25.77
N LEU A 154 -18.33 -1.44 24.65
CA LEU A 154 -17.78 -1.33 23.28
C LEU A 154 -17.55 0.12 22.85
N SER A 155 -18.16 1.12 23.48
CA SER A 155 -18.03 2.52 23.04
C SER A 155 -16.57 2.99 23.05
N ASP A 156 -15.82 2.61 24.09
CA ASP A 156 -14.38 2.88 24.20
C ASP A 156 -13.58 2.14 23.12
N ALA A 157 -13.99 0.91 22.78
CA ALA A 157 -13.38 0.13 21.70
C ALA A 157 -13.58 0.79 20.33
N PHE A 158 -14.70 1.46 20.07
CA PHE A 158 -14.91 2.21 18.83
C PHE A 158 -13.99 3.43 18.73
N GLY A 159 -13.64 4.05 19.86
CA GLY A 159 -12.69 5.18 19.92
C GLY A 159 -11.27 4.81 19.45
N ILE A 160 -10.90 3.52 19.54
CA ILE A 160 -9.57 3.05 19.13
C ILE A 160 -9.51 2.43 17.73
N VAL A 161 -10.63 2.33 17.01
CA VAL A 161 -10.68 1.70 15.68
C VAL A 161 -9.73 2.39 14.69
N ALA A 162 -9.67 3.72 14.69
CA ALA A 162 -8.73 4.45 13.84
C ALA A 162 -7.27 4.08 14.15
N PHE A 163 -6.91 3.98 15.44
CA PHE A 163 -5.57 3.59 15.85
C PHE A 163 -5.26 2.13 15.51
N ALA A 164 -6.23 1.22 15.66
CA ALA A 164 -6.08 -0.18 15.29
C ALA A 164 -5.91 -0.36 13.77
N LEU A 165 -6.68 0.36 12.96
CA LEU A 165 -6.54 0.37 11.50
C LEU A 165 -5.16 0.87 11.07
N PHE A 166 -4.75 2.06 11.53
CA PHE A 166 -3.44 2.60 11.18
C PHE A 166 -2.28 1.83 11.82
N GLY A 167 -2.49 1.22 12.98
CA GLY A 167 -1.52 0.35 13.65
C GLY A 167 -1.30 -0.96 12.91
N ALA A 168 -2.37 -1.62 12.45
CA ALA A 168 -2.27 -2.81 11.61
C ALA A 168 -1.60 -2.50 10.27
N LEU A 169 -1.99 -1.38 9.63
CA LEU A 169 -1.39 -0.92 8.38
C LEU A 169 0.09 -0.57 8.57
N GLY A 170 0.44 0.20 9.59
CA GLY A 170 1.83 0.52 9.92
C GLY A 170 2.64 -0.72 10.28
N GLY A 171 2.05 -1.64 11.05
CA GLY A 171 2.66 -2.90 11.48
C GLY A 171 3.11 -3.79 10.32
N GLN A 172 2.33 -3.86 9.24
CA GLN A 172 2.74 -4.58 8.03
C GLN A 172 4.07 -4.06 7.47
N TYR A 173 4.27 -2.73 7.47
CA TYR A 173 5.53 -2.13 7.03
C TYR A 173 6.66 -2.29 8.05
N LEU A 174 6.37 -2.28 9.35
CA LEU A 174 7.37 -2.56 10.39
C LEU A 174 7.98 -3.96 10.21
N VAL A 175 7.14 -4.96 9.94
CA VAL A 175 7.56 -6.36 9.73
C VAL A 175 8.32 -6.50 8.41
N LYS A 176 7.87 -5.84 7.35
CA LYS A 176 8.51 -5.92 6.02
C LYS A 176 9.86 -5.17 5.97
N TYR A 177 9.99 -4.06 6.69
CA TYR A 177 11.18 -3.19 6.65
C TYR A 177 11.71 -2.81 8.04
N PRO A 178 12.11 -3.79 8.87
CA PRO A 178 12.46 -3.54 10.27
C PRO A 178 13.64 -2.57 10.42
N LYS A 179 14.67 -2.70 9.57
CA LYS A 179 15.85 -1.80 9.60
C LYS A 179 15.50 -0.35 9.30
N MET A 180 14.47 -0.10 8.48
CA MET A 180 14.01 1.26 8.15
C MET A 180 13.07 1.82 9.22
N ALA A 181 12.38 0.95 9.95
CA ALA A 181 11.30 1.36 10.84
C ALA A 181 11.70 1.48 12.32
N VAL A 182 12.79 0.83 12.77
CA VAL A 182 13.21 0.86 14.19
C VAL A 182 13.56 2.27 14.67
N LEU A 183 14.37 3.03 13.92
CA LEU A 183 14.80 4.37 14.36
C LEU A 183 13.63 5.38 14.45
N PRO A 184 12.71 5.46 13.47
CA PRO A 184 11.52 6.29 13.59
C PRO A 184 10.60 5.87 14.73
N LEU A 185 10.41 4.56 14.91
CA LEU A 185 9.55 4.04 15.98
C LEU A 185 10.09 4.42 17.37
N VAL A 186 11.38 4.18 17.61
CA VAL A 186 12.04 4.56 18.87
C VAL A 186 12.03 6.07 19.06
N GLY A 187 12.28 6.84 18.01
CA GLY A 187 12.28 8.31 18.06
C GLY A 187 10.91 8.89 18.41
N ILE A 188 9.84 8.40 17.78
CA ILE A 188 8.47 8.84 18.08
C ILE A 188 8.09 8.44 19.51
N VAL A 189 8.34 7.20 19.91
CA VAL A 189 8.03 6.73 21.28
C VAL A 189 8.79 7.54 22.32
N ALA A 190 10.08 7.81 22.11
CA ALA A 190 10.89 8.64 23.00
C ALA A 190 10.34 10.07 23.13
N ILE A 191 9.90 10.69 22.03
CA ILE A 191 9.30 12.02 22.04
C ILE A 191 7.94 12.01 22.74
N CYS A 192 7.11 10.99 22.51
CA CYS A 192 5.84 10.83 23.21
C CYS A 192 6.05 10.74 24.71
N VAL A 193 6.98 9.89 25.14
CA VAL A 193 7.33 9.69 26.55
C VAL A 193 7.89 10.99 27.15
N ALA A 194 8.81 11.67 26.46
CA ALA A 194 9.35 12.96 26.90
C ALA A 194 8.26 14.04 27.06
N MET A 195 7.31 14.14 26.12
CA MET A 195 6.21 15.10 26.19
C MET A 195 5.26 14.83 27.36
N ILE A 196 5.05 13.55 27.73
CA ILE A 196 4.29 13.17 28.92
C ILE A 196 5.04 13.63 30.19
N PHE A 197 6.34 13.36 30.28
CA PHE A 197 7.15 13.78 31.42
C PHE A 197 7.27 15.30 31.58
N LEU A 198 7.19 16.05 30.47
CA LEU A 198 7.22 17.52 30.46
C LEU A 198 5.84 18.18 30.70
N GLY A 199 4.79 17.41 31.00
CA GLY A 199 3.44 17.94 31.26
C GLY A 199 2.72 18.49 30.02
N LEU A 200 3.25 18.25 28.82
CA LEU A 200 2.72 18.71 27.53
C LEU A 200 1.92 17.62 26.80
N GLY A 201 1.55 16.54 27.49
CA GLY A 201 0.90 15.36 26.90
C GLY A 201 -0.38 15.67 26.12
N ASN A 202 -1.17 16.68 26.53
CA ASN A 202 -2.39 17.08 25.82
C ASN A 202 -2.14 17.84 24.50
N ASN A 203 -0.93 18.33 24.24
CA ASN A 203 -0.58 19.04 23.00
C ASN A 203 -0.09 18.11 21.88
N ALA A 204 0.06 16.82 22.19
CA ALA A 204 0.37 15.75 21.26
C ALA A 204 -0.83 15.43 20.37
N SER A 205 -1.24 16.36 19.50
CA SER A 205 -2.25 16.02 18.50
C SER A 205 -1.68 14.95 17.57
N THR A 206 -2.45 13.88 17.35
CA THR A 206 -2.05 12.71 16.53
C THR A 206 -1.49 13.11 15.16
N SER A 207 -2.02 14.18 14.57
CA SER A 207 -1.55 14.72 13.29
C SER A 207 -0.13 15.30 13.36
N VAL A 208 0.24 16.00 14.44
CA VAL A 208 1.59 16.57 14.61
C VAL A 208 2.61 15.45 14.79
N MET A 209 2.29 14.43 15.59
CA MET A 209 3.18 13.28 15.78
C MET A 209 3.39 12.48 14.49
N LEU A 210 2.40 12.43 13.60
CA LEU A 210 2.55 11.82 12.29
C LEU A 210 3.57 12.58 11.44
N PHE A 211 3.51 13.91 11.38
CA PHE A 211 4.51 14.71 10.67
C PHE A 211 5.93 14.58 11.24
N VAL A 212 6.05 14.56 12.57
CA VAL A 212 7.33 14.26 13.25
C VAL A 212 7.83 12.88 12.83
N GLY A 213 6.96 11.88 12.79
CA GLY A 213 7.30 10.55 12.33
C GLY A 213 7.79 10.50 10.89
N ILE A 214 7.18 11.27 9.97
CA ILE A 214 7.64 11.38 8.57
C ILE A 214 9.08 11.92 8.51
N ILE A 215 9.40 12.94 9.32
CA ILE A 215 10.75 13.52 9.37
C ILE A 215 11.77 12.47 9.82
N PHE A 216 11.46 11.72 10.90
CA PHE A 216 12.34 10.64 11.36
C PHE A 216 12.49 9.52 10.33
N CYS A 217 11.40 9.13 9.65
CA CYS A 217 11.44 8.17 8.55
C CYS A 217 12.36 8.65 7.42
N TYR A 218 12.23 9.91 7.00
CA TYR A 218 13.08 10.49 5.96
C TYR A 218 14.55 10.52 6.35
N LEU A 219 14.88 10.98 7.57
CA LEU A 219 16.25 11.03 8.07
C LEU A 219 16.88 9.63 8.15
N ASN A 220 16.12 8.63 8.61
CA ASN A 220 16.61 7.25 8.65
C ASN A 220 16.81 6.67 7.25
N ALA A 221 15.85 6.88 6.35
CA ALA A 221 15.95 6.43 4.96
C ALA A 221 17.18 7.04 4.27
N ARG A 222 17.44 8.34 4.46
CA ARG A 222 18.63 9.02 3.93
C ARG A 222 19.93 8.44 4.49
N ARG A 223 19.99 8.17 5.80
CA ARG A 223 21.17 7.56 6.46
C ARG A 223 21.45 6.15 5.93
N LEU A 224 20.41 5.34 5.75
CA LEU A 224 20.53 3.97 5.22
C LEU A 224 20.94 3.97 3.75
N TYR A 225 20.36 4.86 2.94
CA TYR A 225 20.74 5.02 1.53
C TYR A 225 22.20 5.45 1.39
N TYR A 226 22.65 6.43 2.18
CA TYR A 226 24.05 6.86 2.18
C TYR A 226 25.02 5.74 2.60
N LYS A 227 24.67 4.94 3.60
CA LYS A 227 25.47 3.76 3.98
C LYS A 227 25.54 2.73 2.86
N LYS A 228 24.43 2.51 2.14
CA LYS A 228 24.37 1.56 1.03
C LYS A 228 25.23 2.02 -0.15
N CYS A 229 25.10 3.27 -0.59
CA CYS A 229 25.97 3.83 -1.63
C CYS A 229 27.44 3.83 -1.23
N LYS A 230 27.76 4.08 0.05
CA LYS A 230 29.14 4.01 0.53
C LYS A 230 29.69 2.58 0.56
N ALA A 231 28.85 1.58 0.86
CA ALA A 231 29.22 0.17 0.80
C ALA A 231 29.44 -0.29 -0.65
N GLU A 232 28.54 0.06 -1.57
CA GLU A 232 28.66 -0.22 -3.01
C GLU A 232 29.91 0.46 -3.61
N ALA A 233 30.22 1.69 -3.20
CA ALA A 233 31.45 2.38 -3.61
C ALA A 233 32.72 1.76 -3.02
N ALA A 234 32.67 1.25 -1.78
CA ALA A 234 33.80 0.55 -1.17
C ALA A 234 34.04 -0.81 -1.83
N GLU A 235 32.98 -1.53 -2.17
CA GLU A 235 33.04 -2.83 -2.86
C GLU A 235 33.54 -2.67 -4.30
N ALA A 236 33.10 -1.62 -5.00
CA ALA A 236 33.63 -1.24 -6.31
C ALA A 236 35.12 -0.83 -6.25
N ALA A 237 35.55 -0.12 -5.21
CA ALA A 237 36.95 0.21 -5.01
C ALA A 237 37.82 -1.02 -4.73
N VAL A 238 37.32 -1.98 -3.93
CA VAL A 238 38.00 -3.26 -3.66
C VAL A 238 38.09 -4.13 -4.91
N ALA A 239 37.03 -4.17 -5.72
CA ALA A 239 37.02 -4.89 -7.01
C ALA A 239 37.98 -4.27 -8.04
N MET A 240 38.18 -2.94 -8.03
CA MET A 240 39.18 -2.28 -8.88
C MET A 240 40.63 -2.51 -8.42
N THR A 241 40.85 -2.87 -7.14
CA THR A 241 42.18 -3.20 -6.60
C THR A 241 42.52 -4.68 -6.67
N ALA A 242 41.58 -5.55 -7.05
CA ALA A 242 41.86 -6.96 -7.29
C ALA A 242 42.43 -7.13 -8.70
N GLU A 243 43.75 -7.33 -8.83
CA GLU A 243 44.41 -7.68 -10.09
C GLU A 243 43.80 -8.97 -10.70
N PRO A 244 43.67 -9.06 -12.03
CA PRO A 244 43.25 -10.30 -12.66
C PRO A 244 44.37 -11.33 -12.48
N GLU A 245 44.04 -12.51 -11.94
CA GLU A 245 44.95 -13.66 -11.96
C GLU A 245 45.31 -13.97 -13.42
N ILE A 246 46.54 -13.62 -13.81
CA ILE A 246 47.15 -14.06 -15.07
C ILE A 246 47.37 -15.56 -14.90
N LYS A 247 46.47 -16.38 -15.46
CA LYS A 247 46.77 -17.78 -15.74
C LYS A 247 47.91 -17.82 -16.73
N ASN A 248 49.13 -18.05 -16.23
CA ASN A 248 50.25 -18.46 -17.05
C ASN A 248 49.86 -19.76 -17.75
N SER A 249 49.62 -19.68 -19.06
CA SER A 249 49.74 -20.83 -19.94
C SER A 249 51.23 -21.14 -20.07
N GLU A 250 51.76 -21.96 -19.16
CA GLU A 250 53.00 -22.66 -19.42
C GLU A 250 52.73 -23.75 -20.45
N THR A 251 53.26 -23.48 -21.64
CA THR A 251 53.75 -24.45 -22.60
C THR A 251 54.53 -25.55 -21.90
N ASP A 252 54.19 -26.80 -22.15
CA ASP A 252 55.16 -27.90 -22.19
C ASP A 252 54.71 -28.90 -23.26
N GLU A 253 55.73 -29.39 -23.96
CA GLU A 253 55.76 -30.18 -25.19
C GLU A 253 55.04 -31.54 -25.14
#